data_AF-E2BMS8-F1
#
_entry.id   AF-E2BMS8-F1
#
_cell.length_a   1.000
_cell.length_b   1.000
_cell.length_c   1.000
_cell.angle_alpha   90.00
_cell.angle_beta   90.00
_cell.angle_gamma   90.00
#
_symmetry.space_group_name_H-M   'P 1'
#
loop_
_entity.id
_entity.type
_entity.pdbx_description
1 polymer ?
#
loop_
_entity_poly.entity_id
_entity_poly.type
_entity_poly.pdbx_seq_one_letter_code
_entity_poly.pdbx_strand_id
1 'polypeptide(L)'
;MKLMWNSITQIPKTEEGYYNRQAIDEHFTVIGAILNDIMRDQNDVITYLNAIDNGVLPLQIMPIEEILTQLQIIASHLPQDVHLPFAPEVANWLQISKFITINAYHGTESTFTIFTLPLITYPTYIINIIPVPTHDHEDIFAVTKISHTKVAVNVESHTYLALD
;
A
#
# COMPACT_ATOMS: atom_id res chain seq x y z
N MET A 1 -40.35 12.48 25.05
CA MET A 1 -39.80 13.81 24.66
C MET A 1 -40.56 14.99 25.29
N LYS A 2 -40.99 14.90 26.56
CA LYS A 2 -41.80 15.96 27.23
C LYS A 2 -41.18 16.45 28.56
N LEU A 3 -40.06 15.83 28.97
CA LEU A 3 -39.40 16.09 30.26
C LEU A 3 -38.22 17.06 30.16
N MET A 4 -37.64 17.27 28.97
CA MET A 4 -36.48 18.17 28.77
C MET A 4 -36.84 19.66 28.73
N TRP A 5 -38.11 20.02 28.50
CA TRP A 5 -38.54 21.42 28.35
C TRP A 5 -38.82 22.14 29.68
N ASN A 6 -39.00 21.40 30.78
CA ASN A 6 -39.39 21.99 32.08
C ASN A 6 -38.22 22.46 32.94
N SER A 7 -36.98 22.25 32.49
CA SER A 7 -35.77 22.59 33.25
C SER A 7 -35.06 23.85 32.77
N ILE A 8 -35.71 24.70 31.97
CA ILE A 8 -35.19 26.04 31.65
C ILE A 8 -35.38 26.92 32.88
N THR A 9 -34.49 26.77 33.86
CA THR A 9 -34.34 27.72 34.96
C THR A 9 -33.93 29.07 34.36
N GLN A 10 -34.77 30.09 34.53
CA GLN A 10 -34.44 31.46 34.15
C GLN A 10 -33.21 31.91 34.94
N ILE A 11 -32.10 32.12 34.24
CA ILE A 11 -30.87 32.65 34.85
C ILE A 11 -31.16 34.11 35.27
N PRO A 12 -30.98 34.49 36.55
CA PRO A 12 -31.23 35.85 37.00
C PRO A 12 -30.33 36.85 36.27
N LYS A 13 -30.86 38.05 35.96
CA LYS A 13 -30.16 39.13 35.25
C LYS A 13 -29.16 39.87 36.15
N THR A 14 -28.24 39.14 36.77
CA THR A 14 -27.07 39.67 37.48
C THR A 14 -25.83 39.49 36.61
N GLU A 15 -24.74 40.23 36.85
CA GLU A 15 -23.49 40.08 36.06
C GLU A 15 -23.00 38.63 36.03
N GLU A 16 -23.05 37.92 37.17
CA GLU A 16 -22.76 36.48 37.27
C GLU A 16 -23.70 35.61 36.41
N GLY A 17 -24.97 36.02 36.24
CA GLY A 17 -25.92 35.34 35.37
C GLY A 17 -25.60 35.50 33.88
N TYR A 18 -25.05 36.65 33.47
CA TYR A 18 -24.58 36.85 32.09
C TYR A 18 -23.31 36.03 31.80
N TYR A 19 -22.34 35.98 32.73
CA TYR A 19 -21.15 35.12 32.59
C TYR A 19 -21.51 33.63 32.52
N ASN A 20 -22.42 33.16 33.39
CA ASN A 20 -22.88 31.78 33.37
C ASN A 20 -23.63 31.44 32.07
N ARG A 21 -24.42 32.38 31.54
CA ARG A 21 -25.11 32.18 30.25
C ARG A 21 -24.13 32.11 29.09
N GLN A 22 -23.12 32.98 29.05
CA GLN A 22 -22.08 32.94 28.02
C GLN A 22 -21.31 31.62 28.06
N ALA A 23 -20.90 31.15 29.24
CA ALA A 23 -20.21 29.87 29.39
C ALA A 23 -21.09 28.69 28.91
N ILE A 24 -22.39 28.72 29.23
CA ILE A 24 -23.36 27.72 28.75
C ILE A 24 -23.47 27.75 27.22
N ASP A 25 -23.57 28.93 26.60
CA ASP A 25 -23.67 29.09 25.15
C ASP A 25 -22.38 28.62 24.43
N GLU A 26 -21.20 28.88 25.02
CA GLU A 26 -19.91 28.37 24.55
C GLU A 26 -19.87 26.83 24.60
N HIS A 27 -20.33 26.21 25.69
CA HIS A 27 -20.42 24.75 25.79
C HIS A 27 -21.38 24.15 24.76
N PHE A 28 -22.55 24.75 24.54
CA PHE A 28 -23.48 24.28 23.52
C PHE A 28 -22.92 24.43 22.10
N THR A 29 -22.10 25.46 21.85
CA THR A 29 -21.40 25.64 20.59
C THR A 29 -20.41 24.51 20.33
N VAL A 30 -19.59 24.16 21.34
CA VAL A 30 -18.64 23.04 21.25
C VAL A 30 -19.36 21.71 21.07
N ILE A 31 -20.42 21.45 21.85
CA ILE A 31 -21.24 20.22 21.71
C ILE A 31 -21.86 20.15 20.30
N GLY A 32 -22.38 21.27 19.79
CA GLY A 32 -22.93 21.34 18.44
C GLY A 32 -21.88 21.03 17.37
N ALA A 33 -20.65 21.53 17.52
CA ALA A 33 -19.54 21.21 16.63
C ALA A 33 -19.21 19.70 16.65
N ILE A 34 -19.08 19.11 17.85
CA ILE A 34 -18.81 17.68 18.02
C ILE A 34 -19.93 16.83 17.39
N LEU A 35 -21.19 17.18 17.60
CA LEU A 35 -22.33 16.46 17.00
C LEU A 35 -22.29 16.53 15.47
N ASN A 36 -21.97 17.68 14.90
CA ASN A 36 -21.82 17.83 13.45
C ASN A 36 -20.65 17.01 12.90
N ASP A 37 -19.52 16.96 13.62
CA ASP A 37 -18.39 16.12 13.24
C ASP A 37 -18.77 14.64 13.27
N ILE A 38 -19.43 14.15 14.33
CA ILE A 38 -19.92 12.77 14.41
C ILE A 38 -20.89 12.44 13.27
N MET A 39 -21.81 13.36 12.94
CA MET A 39 -22.75 13.17 11.82
C MET A 39 -22.03 13.12 10.47
N ARG A 40 -20.96 13.91 10.28
CA ARG A 40 -20.11 13.83 9.09
C ARG A 40 -19.39 12.49 9.03
N ASP A 41 -18.72 12.10 10.11
CA ASP A 41 -17.97 10.84 10.18
C ASP A 41 -18.89 9.63 9.92
N GLN A 42 -20.13 9.66 10.43
CA GLN A 42 -21.13 8.63 10.14
C GLN A 42 -21.45 8.55 8.64
N ASN A 43 -21.63 9.68 7.96
CA ASN A 43 -21.91 9.71 6.53
C ASN A 43 -20.70 9.24 5.70
N ASP A 44 -19.48 9.55 6.14
CA ASP A 44 -18.26 9.10 5.50
C ASP A 44 -18.13 7.57 5.61
N VAL A 45 -18.46 6.99 6.77
CA VAL A 45 -18.51 5.52 6.96
C VAL A 45 -19.55 4.88 6.05
N ILE A 46 -20.77 5.43 5.96
CA ILE A 46 -21.82 4.90 5.07
C ILE A 46 -21.36 4.96 3.61
N THR A 47 -20.75 6.06 3.19
CA THR A 47 -20.23 6.25 1.84
C THR A 47 -19.13 5.23 1.52
N TYR A 48 -18.23 5.00 2.48
CA TYR A 48 -17.17 4.00 2.37
C TYR A 48 -17.73 2.58 2.23
N LEU A 49 -18.70 2.20 3.06
CA LEU A 49 -19.34 0.89 3.00
C LEU A 49 -20.05 0.66 1.66
N ASN A 50 -20.77 1.68 1.15
CA ASN A 50 -21.39 1.61 -0.16
C ASN A 50 -20.36 1.49 -1.29
N ALA A 51 -19.23 2.19 -1.20
CA ALA A 51 -18.17 2.06 -2.19
C ALA A 51 -17.59 0.64 -2.22
N ILE A 52 -17.33 0.07 -1.04
CA ILE A 52 -16.87 -1.32 -0.87
C ILE A 52 -17.84 -2.32 -1.48
N ASP A 53 -19.14 -2.16 -1.23
CA ASP A 53 -20.17 -3.05 -1.79
C ASP A 53 -20.18 -3.03 -3.32
N ASN A 54 -19.83 -1.89 -3.91
CA ASN A 54 -19.62 -1.72 -5.35
C ASN A 54 -18.21 -2.12 -5.83
N GLY A 55 -17.37 -2.70 -4.97
CA GLY A 55 -16.01 -3.14 -5.29
C GLY A 55 -14.95 -2.02 -5.35
N VAL A 56 -15.30 -0.80 -4.94
CA VAL A 56 -14.41 0.37 -4.96
C VAL A 56 -13.90 0.65 -3.55
N LEU A 57 -12.59 0.78 -3.38
CA LEU A 57 -12.00 1.13 -2.08
C LEU A 57 -11.53 2.61 -2.07
N PRO A 58 -12.19 3.50 -1.31
CA PRO A 58 -11.70 4.86 -1.09
C PRO A 58 -10.42 4.84 -0.23
N LEU A 59 -9.29 5.18 -0.83
CA LEU A 59 -7.96 5.13 -0.18
C LEU A 59 -7.74 6.18 0.91
N GLN A 60 -8.69 7.08 1.11
CA GLN A 60 -8.60 8.19 2.06
C GLN A 60 -8.67 7.74 3.52
N ILE A 61 -9.08 6.49 3.78
CA ILE A 61 -9.39 5.98 5.13
C ILE A 61 -8.43 4.84 5.53
N MET A 62 -7.59 4.34 4.62
CA MET A 62 -6.68 3.24 4.93
C MET A 62 -5.34 3.76 5.48
N PRO A 63 -4.84 3.25 6.62
CA PRO A 63 -3.54 3.63 7.15
C PRO A 63 -2.42 3.20 6.19
N ILE A 64 -1.68 4.19 5.67
CA ILE A 64 -0.60 3.99 4.69
C ILE A 64 0.49 3.08 5.27
N GLU A 65 0.77 3.23 6.57
CA GLU A 65 1.79 2.48 7.30
C GLU A 65 1.51 0.96 7.29
N GLU A 66 0.24 0.58 7.38
CA GLU A 66 -0.16 -0.83 7.35
C GLU A 66 0.04 -1.41 5.94
N ILE A 67 -0.33 -0.66 4.90
CA ILE A 67 -0.08 -1.06 3.50
C ILE A 67 1.41 -1.28 3.26
N LEU A 68 2.25 -0.33 3.72
CA LEU A 68 3.69 -0.41 3.52
C LEU A 68 4.32 -1.59 4.26
N THR A 69 3.84 -1.87 5.48
CA THR A 69 4.29 -3.04 6.25
C THR A 69 3.95 -4.33 5.51
N GLN A 70 2.73 -4.45 4.97
CA GLN A 70 2.35 -5.61 4.16
C GLN A 70 3.20 -5.73 2.88
N LEU A 71 3.50 -4.62 2.20
CA LEU A 71 4.37 -4.62 1.02
C LEU A 71 5.80 -5.05 1.35
N GLN A 72 6.34 -4.64 2.50
CA GLN A 72 7.66 -5.07 2.97
C GLN A 72 7.70 -6.58 3.28
N ILE A 73 6.65 -7.09 3.94
CA ILE A 73 6.50 -8.52 4.18
C ILE A 73 6.42 -9.27 2.85
N ILE A 74 5.62 -8.82 1.89
CA ILE A 74 5.53 -9.47 0.58
C ILE A 74 6.89 -9.47 -0.11
N ALA A 75 7.60 -8.34 -0.10
CA ALA A 75 8.92 -8.21 -0.70
C ALA A 75 9.93 -9.21 -0.14
N SER A 76 9.89 -9.55 1.16
CA SER A 76 10.78 -10.54 1.75
C SER A 76 10.47 -11.98 1.35
N HIS A 77 9.30 -12.24 0.76
CA HIS A 77 8.86 -13.55 0.30
C HIS A 77 8.88 -13.70 -1.22
N LEU A 78 9.28 -12.65 -1.96
CA LEU A 78 9.40 -12.72 -3.41
C LEU A 78 10.54 -13.67 -3.82
N PRO A 79 10.40 -14.37 -4.97
CA PRO A 79 11.51 -15.07 -5.61
C PRO A 79 12.71 -14.14 -5.84
N GLN A 80 13.92 -14.70 -5.86
CA GLN A 80 15.18 -13.93 -5.88
C GLN A 80 15.35 -13.04 -7.12
N ASP A 81 14.68 -13.37 -8.23
CA ASP A 81 14.72 -12.68 -9.52
C ASP A 81 13.53 -11.73 -9.75
N VAL A 82 12.66 -11.58 -8.75
CA VAL A 82 11.42 -10.82 -8.84
C VAL A 82 11.42 -9.72 -7.78
N HIS A 83 11.19 -8.49 -8.22
CA HIS A 83 11.30 -7.31 -7.36
C HIS A 83 10.09 -6.39 -7.46
N LEU A 84 9.88 -5.63 -6.40
CA LEU A 84 9.01 -4.46 -6.45
C LEU A 84 9.65 -3.37 -7.31
N PRO A 85 8.88 -2.65 -8.13
CA PRO A 85 9.39 -1.54 -8.94
C PRO A 85 9.66 -0.26 -8.13
N PHE A 86 9.53 -0.31 -6.81
CA PHE A 86 9.67 0.82 -5.90
C PHE A 86 10.14 0.34 -4.51
N ALA A 87 10.70 1.26 -3.72
CA ALA A 87 11.00 1.02 -2.31
C ALA A 87 9.73 1.27 -1.47
N PRO A 88 9.26 0.30 -0.64
CA PRO A 88 8.06 0.44 0.19
C PRO A 88 8.34 1.31 1.43
N GLU A 89 8.42 2.62 1.20
CA GLU A 89 8.65 3.64 2.23
C GLU A 89 7.56 4.73 2.17
N VAL A 90 7.23 5.31 3.33
CA VAL A 90 6.20 6.37 3.45
C VAL A 90 6.53 7.56 2.56
N ALA A 91 7.82 7.94 2.50
CA ALA A 91 8.29 9.05 1.67
C ALA A 91 7.97 8.87 0.17
N ASN A 92 7.84 7.61 -0.29
CA ASN A 92 7.61 7.27 -1.69
C ASN A 92 6.13 6.99 -2.00
N TRP A 93 5.21 7.15 -1.04
CA TRP A 93 3.81 6.75 -1.19
C TRP A 93 3.13 7.29 -2.45
N LEU A 94 3.36 8.55 -2.81
CA LEU A 94 2.78 9.17 -4.01
C LEU A 94 3.24 8.49 -5.32
N GLN A 95 4.43 7.89 -5.33
CA GLN A 95 4.91 7.11 -6.47
C GLN A 95 4.36 5.69 -6.42
N ILE A 96 4.40 5.05 -5.24
CA ILE A 96 3.88 3.71 -5.00
C ILE A 96 2.41 3.61 -5.44
N SER A 97 1.59 4.59 -5.06
CA SER A 97 0.15 4.63 -5.39
C SER A 97 -0.14 4.70 -6.89
N LYS A 98 0.84 5.05 -7.74
CA LYS A 98 0.68 5.03 -9.21
C LYS A 98 0.85 3.64 -9.81
N PHE A 99 1.53 2.73 -9.10
CA PHE A 99 1.79 1.37 -9.55
C PHE A 99 0.81 0.35 -8.96
N ILE A 100 0.14 0.70 -7.87
CA ILE A 100 -0.78 -0.19 -7.18
C ILE A 100 -2.22 0.11 -7.63
N THR A 101 -2.93 -0.92 -8.06
CA THR A 101 -4.39 -0.92 -8.18
C THR A 101 -4.97 -1.58 -6.94
N ILE A 102 -5.90 -0.89 -6.28
CA ILE A 102 -6.51 -1.36 -5.03
C ILE A 102 -7.99 -1.54 -5.28
N ASN A 103 -8.48 -2.77 -5.13
CA ASN A 103 -9.87 -3.13 -5.33
C ASN A 103 -10.45 -3.68 -4.03
N ALA A 104 -11.75 -3.50 -3.83
CA ALA A 104 -12.47 -4.23 -2.80
C ALA A 104 -13.19 -5.43 -3.43
N TYR A 105 -13.15 -6.57 -2.76
CA TYR A 105 -13.99 -7.72 -3.10
C TYR A 105 -14.93 -7.98 -1.94
N HIS A 106 -16.23 -7.89 -2.20
CA HIS A 106 -17.28 -8.20 -1.24
C HIS A 106 -17.87 -9.57 -1.58
N GLY A 107 -17.63 -10.54 -0.70
CA GLY A 107 -18.26 -11.85 -0.71
C GLY A 107 -19.44 -11.93 0.27
N THR A 108 -20.10 -13.08 0.37
CA THR A 108 -21.29 -13.25 1.22
C THR A 108 -21.04 -13.09 2.72
N GLU A 109 -19.81 -13.32 3.18
CA GLU A 109 -19.46 -13.30 4.62
C GLU A 109 -18.23 -12.43 4.93
N SER A 110 -17.58 -11.85 3.92
CA SER A 110 -16.30 -11.17 4.09
C SER A 110 -16.01 -10.16 2.99
N THR A 111 -15.35 -9.09 3.40
CA THR A 111 -14.78 -8.07 2.53
C THR A 111 -13.27 -8.20 2.54
N PHE A 112 -12.67 -8.25 1.36
CA PHE A 112 -11.23 -8.26 1.18
C PHE A 112 -10.76 -7.05 0.41
N THR A 113 -9.61 -6.51 0.78
CA THR A 113 -8.88 -5.54 -0.03
C THR A 113 -7.84 -6.28 -0.87
N ILE A 114 -7.90 -6.11 -2.19
CA ILE A 114 -7.00 -6.74 -3.14
C ILE A 114 -6.02 -5.67 -3.65
N PHE A 115 -4.74 -5.87 -3.35
CA PHE A 115 -3.65 -5.08 -3.91
C PHE A 115 -3.10 -5.77 -5.15
N THR A 116 -3.19 -5.12 -6.29
CA THR A 116 -2.58 -5.56 -7.55
C THR A 116 -1.45 -4.62 -7.89
N LEU A 117 -0.24 -5.16 -8.08
CA LEU A 117 0.94 -4.38 -8.44
C LEU A 117 1.82 -5.14 -9.43
N PRO A 118 2.50 -4.45 -10.35
CA PRO A 118 3.44 -5.10 -11.25
C PRO A 118 4.70 -5.50 -10.48
N LEU A 119 5.24 -6.66 -10.84
CA LEU A 119 6.57 -7.10 -10.42
C LEU A 119 7.52 -7.00 -11.61
N ILE A 120 8.79 -6.74 -11.33
CA ILE A 120 9.82 -6.62 -12.36
C ILE A 120 10.89 -7.69 -12.19
N THR A 121 11.46 -8.10 -13.31
CA THR A 121 12.62 -8.99 -13.41
C THR A 121 13.70 -8.27 -14.20
N TYR A 122 14.95 -8.39 -13.78
CA TYR A 122 16.06 -7.75 -14.47
C TYR A 122 16.49 -8.55 -15.73
N PRO A 123 17.21 -7.91 -16.68
CA PRO A 123 17.55 -8.55 -17.94
C PRO A 123 18.41 -9.79 -17.75
N THR A 124 18.04 -10.86 -18.46
CA THR A 124 18.87 -12.05 -18.65
C THR A 124 19.79 -11.84 -19.85
N TYR A 125 21.08 -12.07 -19.67
CA TYR A 125 22.08 -11.90 -20.72
C TYR A 125 22.31 -13.23 -21.43
N ILE A 126 22.39 -13.22 -22.76
CA ILE A 126 22.82 -14.38 -23.54
C ILE A 126 24.29 -14.22 -23.89
N ILE A 127 25.12 -15.15 -23.43
CA ILE A 127 26.55 -15.17 -23.68
C ILE A 127 26.86 -16.29 -24.67
N ASN A 128 27.58 -15.95 -25.74
CA ASN A 128 28.13 -16.94 -26.67
C ASN A 128 29.47 -17.43 -26.13
N ILE A 129 29.63 -18.75 -26.01
CA ILE A 129 30.89 -19.35 -25.58
C ILE A 129 31.72 -19.70 -26.80
N ILE A 130 32.89 -19.10 -26.91
CA ILE A 130 33.85 -19.34 -27.99
C ILE A 130 35.09 -19.98 -27.36
N PRO A 131 35.44 -21.24 -27.71
CA PRO A 131 36.64 -21.85 -27.18
C PRO A 131 37.86 -21.19 -27.82
N VAL A 132 38.82 -20.79 -26.98
CA VAL A 132 40.09 -20.22 -27.44
C VAL A 132 41.16 -21.31 -27.40
N PRO A 133 41.99 -21.46 -28.45
CA PRO A 133 43.12 -22.38 -28.43
C PRO A 133 44.05 -22.05 -27.27
N THR A 134 44.39 -23.05 -26.47
CA THR A 134 45.31 -22.92 -25.34
C THR A 134 46.52 -23.79 -25.61
N HIS A 135 47.72 -23.26 -25.35
CA HIS A 135 48.95 -24.02 -25.52
C HIS A 135 48.94 -25.23 -24.56
N ASP A 136 49.22 -26.40 -25.10
CA ASP A 136 49.33 -27.65 -24.33
C ASP A 136 50.82 -27.96 -24.09
N HIS A 137 51.53 -28.47 -25.10
CA HIS A 137 52.97 -28.77 -25.06
C HIS A 137 53.56 -28.78 -26.48
N GLU A 138 54.88 -28.65 -26.62
CA GLU A 138 55.61 -28.82 -27.88
C GLU A 138 55.00 -28.07 -29.09
N ASP A 139 54.63 -26.80 -28.92
CA ASP A 139 53.97 -25.97 -29.94
C ASP A 139 52.58 -26.48 -30.40
N ILE A 140 51.99 -27.44 -29.68
CA ILE A 140 50.62 -27.94 -29.90
C ILE A 140 49.64 -27.09 -29.10
N PHE A 141 48.58 -26.64 -29.78
CA PHE A 141 47.46 -25.94 -29.16
C PHE A 141 46.24 -26.87 -29.11
N ALA A 142 45.61 -26.94 -27.95
CA ALA A 142 44.36 -27.68 -27.74
C ALA A 142 43.18 -26.71 -27.69
N VAL A 143 42.02 -27.15 -28.18
CA VAL A 143 40.76 -26.40 -28.11
C VAL A 143 39.79 -27.22 -27.25
N THR A 144 39.22 -26.58 -26.22
CA THR A 144 38.22 -27.24 -25.38
C THR A 144 36.95 -27.50 -26.19
N LYS A 145 36.53 -28.76 -26.26
CA LYS A 145 35.25 -29.12 -26.87
C LYS A 145 34.12 -28.65 -25.95
N ILE A 146 33.28 -27.74 -26.43
CA ILE A 146 32.16 -27.20 -25.66
C ILE A 146 30.87 -27.93 -26.08
N SER A 147 30.07 -28.34 -25.10
CA SER A 147 28.78 -29.00 -25.31
C SER A 147 27.65 -28.03 -25.68
N HIS A 148 27.70 -26.78 -25.20
CA HIS A 148 26.70 -25.74 -25.47
C HIS A 148 27.40 -24.45 -25.89
N THR A 149 26.94 -23.82 -26.97
CA THR A 149 27.57 -22.60 -27.51
C THR A 149 26.96 -21.32 -26.94
N LYS A 150 25.84 -21.43 -26.22
CA LYS A 150 25.11 -20.31 -25.64
C LYS A 150 24.71 -20.62 -24.21
N VAL A 151 24.80 -19.62 -23.36
CA VAL A 151 24.32 -19.69 -21.98
C VAL A 151 23.55 -18.41 -21.66
N ALA A 152 22.34 -18.57 -21.13
CA ALA A 152 21.62 -17.48 -20.50
C ALA A 152 22.13 -17.32 -19.07
N VAL A 153 22.49 -16.09 -18.69
CA VAL A 153 22.97 -15.75 -17.34
C VAL A 153 22.04 -14.69 -16.77
N ASN A 154 21.45 -15.01 -15.62
CA ASN A 154 20.74 -14.04 -14.80
C ASN A 154 21.68 -13.63 -13.67
N VAL A 155 22.24 -12.42 -13.79
CA VAL A 155 23.27 -11.88 -12.90
C VAL A 155 22.75 -11.70 -11.47
N GLU A 156 21.48 -11.36 -11.33
CA GLU A 156 20.89 -11.03 -10.03
C GLU A 156 20.55 -12.28 -9.21
N SER A 157 19.94 -13.28 -9.84
CA SER A 157 19.70 -14.58 -9.22
C SER A 157 20.96 -15.45 -9.12
N HIS A 158 22.08 -15.03 -9.74
CA HIS A 158 23.31 -15.82 -9.83
C HIS A 158 23.09 -17.20 -10.47
N THR A 159 22.15 -17.28 -11.41
CA THR A 159 21.80 -18.52 -12.11
C THR A 159 22.22 -18.47 -13.56
N TYR A 160 22.44 -19.64 -14.14
CA TYR A 160 22.66 -19.80 -15.57
C TYR A 160 21.86 -20.96 -16.12
N LEU A 161 21.47 -20.85 -17.39
CA LEU A 161 20.78 -21.89 -18.14
C LEU A 161 21.56 -22.12 -19.43
N ALA A 162 22.01 -23.36 -19.64
CA ALA A 162 22.58 -23.76 -20.92
C ALA A 162 21.49 -23.73 -21.99
N LEU A 163 21.80 -23.09 -23.13
CA LEU A 163 20.91 -23.03 -24.27
C LEU A 163 21.47 -23.92 -25.37
N ASP A 164 20.59 -24.73 -25.96
CA ASP A 164 20.90 -25.59 -27.11
C ASP A 164 21.05 -24.78 -28.41
#